data_AF-A0A7S3JJK5-F1
#
_entry.id   AF-A0A7S3JJK5-F1
#
_cell.length_a   1.000
_cell.length_b   1.000
_cell.length_c   1.000
_cell.angle_alpha   90.00
_cell.angle_beta   90.00
_cell.angle_gamma   90.00
#
_symmetry.space_group_name_H-M   'P 1'
#
loop_
_entity.id
_entity.type
_entity.pdbx_description
1 polymer ?
#
loop_
_entity_poly.entity_id
_entity_poly.type
_entity_poly.pdbx_seq_one_letter_code
_entity_poly.pdbx_strand_id
1 'polypeptide(L)'
;VSDFGGDKRKVIVVGGSYPGAMAAWFKAKYPHIATAAWASSAVVNAVDDFDMFDYQMYNSTRRSSLYCTQTVQNMTIIFDRFVEQKDRAQVNLIKQAFGAERLHDGDF
;
A
#
# COMPACT_ATOMS: atom_id res chain seq x y z
N VAL A 1 -6.59 -28.36 16.62
CA VAL A 1 -6.94 -27.94 15.24
C VAL A 1 -6.82 -29.17 14.35
N SER A 2 -7.89 -29.96 14.21
CA SER A 2 -7.83 -31.31 13.63
C SER A 2 -8.96 -31.60 12.65
N ASP A 3 -9.58 -30.56 12.06
CA ASP A 3 -10.73 -30.77 11.18
C ASP A 3 -10.72 -29.91 9.89
N PHE A 4 -9.53 -29.65 9.34
CA PHE A 4 -9.40 -29.26 7.94
C PHE A 4 -9.29 -30.51 7.07
N GLY A 5 -10.28 -31.41 7.18
CA GLY A 5 -10.51 -32.52 6.26
C GLY A 5 -9.52 -33.68 6.31
N GLY A 6 -10.04 -34.88 6.68
CA GLY A 6 -9.27 -36.12 6.73
C GLY A 6 -8.48 -36.45 5.45
N ASP A 7 -7.47 -37.31 5.60
CA ASP A 7 -6.32 -37.70 4.74
C ASP A 7 -6.48 -37.76 3.21
N LYS A 8 -7.68 -37.56 2.64
CA LYS A 8 -7.97 -37.63 1.20
C LYS A 8 -8.38 -36.31 0.55
N ARG A 9 -8.54 -35.21 1.30
CA ARG A 9 -8.98 -33.91 0.74
C ARG A 9 -7.80 -32.99 0.41
N LYS A 10 -7.71 -32.54 -0.85
CA LYS A 10 -6.74 -31.53 -1.27
C LYS A 10 -7.24 -30.13 -0.92
N VAL A 11 -6.41 -29.34 -0.25
CA VAL A 11 -6.73 -27.98 0.18
C VAL A 11 -5.89 -26.97 -0.59
N ILE A 12 -6.52 -25.90 -1.08
CA ILE A 12 -5.82 -24.75 -1.66
C ILE A 12 -6.10 -23.53 -0.79
N VAL A 13 -5.05 -22.82 -0.41
CA VAL A 13 -5.17 -21.57 0.36
C VAL A 13 -5.04 -20.39 -0.59
N VAL A 14 -6.00 -19.48 -0.56
CA VAL A 14 -6.06 -18.35 -1.50
C VAL A 14 -6.07 -17.05 -0.71
N GLY A 15 -5.29 -16.07 -1.16
CA GLY A 15 -5.28 -14.73 -0.59
C GLY A 15 -4.73 -13.69 -1.54
N GLY A 16 -5.09 -12.43 -1.29
CA GLY A 16 -4.58 -11.25 -1.99
C GLY A 16 -3.89 -10.28 -1.03
N SER A 17 -2.88 -9.51 -1.46
CA SER A 17 -2.17 -8.54 -0.60
C SER A 17 -1.59 -9.22 0.66
N TYR A 18 -1.81 -8.67 1.86
CA TYR A 18 -1.39 -9.29 3.11
C TYR A 18 -1.94 -10.72 3.30
N PRO A 19 -3.24 -11.00 3.07
CA PRO A 19 -3.74 -12.38 2.98
C PRO A 19 -3.04 -13.27 1.96
N GLY A 20 -2.54 -12.72 0.86
CA GLY A 20 -1.71 -13.45 -0.10
C GLY A 20 -0.38 -13.88 0.50
N ALA A 21 0.26 -12.99 1.26
CA ALA A 21 1.46 -13.32 2.03
C ALA A 21 1.16 -14.41 3.07
N MET A 22 0.05 -14.29 3.80
CA MET A 22 -0.41 -15.33 4.72
C MET A 22 -0.66 -16.67 4.03
N ALA A 23 -1.25 -16.69 2.83
CA ALA A 23 -1.47 -17.92 2.06
C ALA A 23 -0.14 -18.60 1.69
N ALA A 24 0.84 -17.82 1.23
CA ALA A 24 2.18 -18.32 0.94
C ALA A 24 2.88 -18.85 2.21
N TRP A 25 2.88 -18.07 3.30
CA TRP A 25 3.48 -18.46 4.58
C TRP A 25 2.80 -19.69 5.19
N PHE A 26 1.47 -19.80 5.08
CA PHE A 26 0.73 -20.97 5.57
C PHE A 26 1.14 -22.24 4.82
N LYS A 27 1.22 -22.20 3.49
CA LYS A 27 1.69 -23.35 2.71
C LYS A 27 3.14 -23.69 3.01
N ALA A 28 4.00 -22.69 3.22
CA ALA A 28 5.40 -22.91 3.59
C ALA A 28 5.54 -23.55 4.98
N LYS A 29 4.76 -23.10 5.97
CA LYS A 29 4.82 -23.59 7.36
C LYS A 29 4.09 -24.91 7.57
N TYR A 30 3.01 -25.15 6.84
CA TYR A 30 2.17 -26.35 6.93
C TYR A 30 2.03 -27.04 5.57
N PRO A 31 3.14 -27.51 4.96
CA PRO A 31 3.13 -28.06 3.61
C PRO A 31 2.32 -29.37 3.51
N HIS A 32 2.09 -30.05 4.65
CA HIS A 32 1.28 -31.25 4.78
C HIS A 32 -0.23 -30.95 4.87
N ILE A 33 -0.64 -29.72 5.19
CA ILE A 33 -2.05 -29.33 5.29
C ILE A 33 -2.54 -28.76 3.96
N ALA A 34 -1.84 -27.76 3.42
CA ALA A 34 -2.22 -27.15 2.15
C ALA A 34 -1.53 -27.89 0.99
N THR A 35 -2.28 -28.28 -0.04
CA THR A 35 -1.71 -28.82 -1.29
C THR A 35 -0.99 -27.71 -2.06
N ALA A 36 -1.64 -26.57 -2.26
CA ALA A 36 -1.10 -25.40 -2.96
C ALA A 36 -1.57 -24.10 -2.31
N ALA A 37 -0.94 -22.99 -2.70
CA ALA A 37 -1.38 -21.64 -2.33
C ALA A 37 -1.44 -20.72 -3.56
N TRP A 38 -2.48 -19.89 -3.63
CA TRP A 38 -2.57 -18.75 -4.54
C TRP A 38 -2.32 -17.48 -3.75
N ALA A 39 -1.18 -16.84 -3.99
CA ALA A 39 -0.73 -15.63 -3.31
C ALA A 39 -0.77 -14.43 -4.28
N SER A 40 -1.94 -13.83 -4.45
CA SER A 40 -2.16 -12.74 -5.42
C SER A 40 -1.62 -11.42 -4.88
N SER A 41 -0.81 -10.68 -5.65
CA SER A 41 -0.23 -9.39 -5.22
C SER A 41 0.33 -9.42 -3.79
N ALA A 42 0.94 -10.54 -3.42
CA ALA A 42 1.27 -10.84 -2.02
C ALA A 42 2.49 -10.04 -1.56
N VAL A 43 2.35 -9.36 -0.43
CA VAL A 43 3.46 -8.66 0.25
C VAL A 43 4.30 -9.64 1.08
N VAL A 44 4.87 -10.65 0.42
CA VAL A 44 5.58 -11.77 1.08
C VAL A 44 6.84 -11.29 1.81
N ASN A 45 7.51 -10.29 1.25
CA ASN A 45 8.66 -9.63 1.86
C ASN A 45 8.22 -8.29 2.42
N ALA A 46 8.34 -8.13 3.74
CA ALA A 46 8.23 -6.82 4.38
C ALA A 46 9.59 -6.12 4.26
N VAL A 47 9.63 -5.05 3.47
CA VAL A 47 10.79 -4.18 3.30
C VAL A 47 10.44 -2.87 4.01
N ASP A 48 11.27 -2.46 4.96
CA ASP A 48 11.00 -1.30 5.82
C ASP A 48 11.13 0.01 5.02
N ASP A 49 12.26 0.17 4.34
CA ASP A 49 12.49 1.27 3.40
C ASP A 49 12.33 0.76 1.96
N PHE A 50 11.16 1.00 1.37
CA PHE A 50 10.77 0.44 0.07
C PHE A 50 10.39 1.51 -0.96
N ASP A 51 11.38 2.33 -1.32
CA ASP A 51 11.32 3.36 -2.37
C ASP A 51 10.73 2.89 -3.71
N MET A 52 10.93 1.61 -4.04
CA MET A 52 10.38 0.99 -5.26
C MET A 52 8.85 1.05 -5.33
N PHE A 53 8.16 1.11 -4.20
CA PHE A 53 6.71 1.33 -4.18
C PHE A 53 6.35 2.71 -4.74
N ASP A 54 7.03 3.75 -4.28
CA ASP A 54 6.84 5.13 -4.76
C ASP A 54 7.26 5.26 -6.23
N TYR A 55 8.35 4.58 -6.62
CA TYR A 55 8.76 4.54 -8.03
C TYR A 55 7.72 3.85 -8.93
N GLN A 56 7.02 2.84 -8.42
CA GLN A 56 5.90 2.21 -9.14
C GLN A 56 4.74 3.20 -9.29
N MET A 57 4.40 3.97 -8.25
CA MET A 57 3.39 5.02 -8.32
C MET A 57 3.74 6.07 -9.38
N TYR A 58 4.99 6.56 -9.36
CA TYR A 58 5.53 7.48 -10.37
C TYR A 58 5.39 6.93 -11.79
N ASN A 59 5.76 5.66 -12.01
CA ASN A 59 5.62 5.04 -13.33
C ASN A 59 4.15 4.90 -13.75
N SER A 60 3.26 4.61 -12.81
CA SER A 60 1.84 4.46 -13.07
C SER A 60 1.21 5.78 -13.48
N THR A 61 1.48 6.88 -12.77
CA THR A 61 1.03 8.23 -13.16
C THR A 61 1.65 8.65 -14.50
N ARG A 62 2.91 8.27 -14.76
CA ARG A 62 3.62 8.61 -16.00
C ARG A 62 3.04 7.89 -17.21
N ARG A 63 2.59 6.64 -17.02
CA ARG A 63 1.85 5.89 -18.04
C ARG A 63 0.50 6.51 -18.36
N SER A 64 -0.13 7.17 -17.39
CA SER A 64 -1.36 7.94 -17.63
C SER A 64 -1.09 9.22 -18.41
N SER A 65 -0.14 10.05 -17.97
CA SER A 65 0.41 11.16 -18.75
C SER A 65 1.59 11.82 -18.03
N LEU A 66 2.41 12.56 -18.79
CA LEU A 66 3.43 13.43 -18.20
C LEU A 66 2.80 14.49 -17.28
N TYR A 67 1.68 15.09 -17.72
CA TYR A 67 0.94 16.07 -16.94
C TYR A 67 0.49 15.51 -15.59
N CYS A 68 -0.10 14.31 -15.54
CA CYS A 68 -0.55 13.68 -14.29
C CYS A 68 0.60 13.55 -13.28
N THR A 69 1.76 13.08 -13.74
CA THR A 69 2.94 12.92 -12.87
C THR A 69 3.45 14.27 -12.36
N GLN A 70 3.56 15.26 -13.25
CA GLN A 70 4.00 16.60 -12.89
C GLN A 70 3.05 17.29 -11.90
N THR A 71 1.74 17.13 -12.09
CA THR A 71 0.74 17.70 -11.18
C THR A 71 0.86 17.11 -9.78
N VAL A 72 0.98 15.77 -9.65
CA VAL A 72 1.14 15.12 -8.33
C VAL A 72 2.43 15.59 -7.64
N GLN A 73 3.54 15.65 -8.37
CA GLN A 73 4.82 16.14 -7.83
C GLN A 73 4.74 17.62 -7.41
N ASN A 74 4.19 18.49 -8.26
CA ASN A 74 4.08 19.91 -7.98
C ASN A 74 3.16 20.21 -6.78
N MET A 75 2.07 19.46 -6.63
CA MET A 75 1.18 19.60 -5.46
C MET A 75 1.92 19.34 -4.15
N THR A 76 2.70 18.25 -4.10
CA THR A 76 3.51 17.90 -2.92
C THR A 76 4.49 19.04 -2.57
N ILE A 77 5.25 19.53 -3.56
CA ILE A 77 6.19 20.66 -3.39
C ILE A 77 5.50 21.92 -2.85
N ILE A 78 4.30 22.23 -3.34
CA ILE A 78 3.54 23.40 -2.92
C ILE A 78 3.09 23.25 -1.47
N PHE A 79 2.61 22.06 -1.08
CA PHE A 79 2.13 21.80 0.28
C PHE A 79 3.27 21.85 1.28
N ASP A 80 4.37 21.16 0.99
CA ASP A 80 5.58 21.17 1.81
C ASP A 80 6.06 22.59 2.05
N ARG A 81 6.12 23.41 0.98
CA ARG A 81 6.51 24.82 1.10
C ARG A 81 5.63 25.61 2.05
N PHE A 82 4.30 25.47 1.96
CA PHE A 82 3.40 26.21 2.83
C PHE A 82 3.50 25.79 4.29
N VAL A 83 3.67 24.49 4.55
CA VAL A 83 3.88 23.94 5.89
C VAL A 83 5.21 24.43 6.46
N GLU A 84 6.31 24.31 5.71
CA GLU A 84 7.66 24.74 6.11
C GLU A 84 7.75 26.24 6.39
N GLN A 85 7.12 27.06 5.53
CA GLN A 85 7.06 28.52 5.70
C GLN A 85 6.08 28.96 6.79
N LYS A 86 5.29 28.03 7.33
CA LYS A 86 4.23 28.29 8.32
C LYS A 86 3.20 29.30 7.82
N ASP A 87 2.90 29.30 6.52
CA ASP A 87 1.84 30.13 5.93
C ASP A 87 0.47 29.59 6.33
N ARG A 88 -0.01 30.03 7.50
CA ARG A 88 -1.27 29.56 8.11
C ARG A 88 -2.48 29.78 7.21
N ALA A 89 -2.48 30.83 6.39
CA ALA A 89 -3.60 31.08 5.49
C ALA A 89 -3.64 30.02 4.39
N GLN A 90 -2.51 29.76 3.73
CA GLN A 90 -2.42 28.76 2.66
C GLN A 90 -2.61 27.33 3.18
N VAL A 91 -2.01 27.00 4.33
CA VAL A 91 -2.20 25.68 4.97
C VAL A 91 -3.67 25.44 5.30
N ASN A 92 -4.37 26.41 5.88
CA ASN A 92 -5.80 26.26 6.19
C ASN A 92 -6.65 26.15 4.93
N LEU A 93 -6.35 26.91 3.88
CA LEU A 93 -7.03 26.83 2.59
C LEU A 93 -6.91 25.44 1.95
N ILE A 94 -5.71 24.88 1.95
CA ILE A 94 -5.49 23.53 1.39
C ILE A 94 -6.12 22.48 2.28
N LYS A 95 -5.96 22.55 3.61
CA LYS A 95 -6.63 21.62 4.53
C LYS A 95 -8.14 21.63 4.30
N GLN A 96 -8.75 22.79 4.09
CA GLN A 96 -10.16 22.89 3.73
C GLN A 96 -10.47 22.24 2.38
N ALA A 97 -9.64 22.46 1.35
CA ALA A 97 -9.81 21.84 0.03
C ALA A 97 -9.77 20.30 0.07
N PHE A 98 -9.04 19.71 1.02
CA PHE A 98 -8.93 18.26 1.21
C PHE A 98 -9.84 17.70 2.33
N GLY A 99 -10.62 18.54 3.02
CA GLY A 99 -11.42 18.11 4.19
C GLY A 99 -10.57 17.63 5.38
N ALA A 100 -9.39 18.22 5.53
CA ALA A 100 -8.32 17.87 6.44
C ALA A 100 -8.10 18.92 7.55
N GLU A 101 -9.09 19.78 7.84
CA GLU A 101 -8.98 20.88 8.80
C GLU A 101 -8.68 20.40 10.23
N ARG A 102 -8.96 19.14 10.53
CA ARG A 102 -8.71 18.50 11.82
C ARG A 102 -7.31 17.91 11.97
N LEU A 103 -6.50 17.90 10.93
CA LEU A 103 -5.13 17.37 10.98
C LEU A 103 -4.15 18.44 11.47
N HIS A 104 -3.17 18.03 12.28
CA HIS A 104 -2.03 18.90 12.60
C HIS A 104 -1.13 19.02 11.37
N ASP A 105 -0.28 20.05 11.32
CA ASP A 105 0.62 20.25 10.16
C ASP A 105 1.68 19.15 10.00
N GLY A 106 1.98 18.37 11.04
CA GLY A 106 2.87 17.21 10.93
C GLY A 106 2.17 15.94 10.44
N ASP A 107 0.82 15.93 10.49
CA ASP A 107 -0.02 14.83 10.04
C ASP A 107 -0.56 15.08 8.61
N PHE A 108 -0.38 16.30 8.10
CA PHE A 108 -0.88 16.81 6.83
C PHE A 108 0.27 17.16 5.91
#